data_AF-D9CI39-F1
#
_entry.id   AF-D9CI39-F1
#
_cell.length_a   1.000
_cell.length_b   1.000
_cell.length_c   1.000
_cell.angle_alpha   90.00
_cell.angle_beta   90.00
_cell.angle_gamma   90.00
#
_symmetry.space_group_name_H-M   'P 1'
#
loop_
_entity.id
_entity.type
_entity.pdbx_description
1 polymer ?
#
loop_
_entity_poly.entity_id
_entity_poly.type
_entity_poly.pdbx_seq_one_letter_code
_entity_poly.pdbx_strand_id
1 'polypeptide(L)'
;TGGDEINLLCYQDDAETQSALSSAKLTFEQALSKFTQATQSILTNAGKTPVVWEEMVLDHNVTLSNNTVVMVWISSANAKSVAAKNYRIVHAPSDYFYLDCG
;
A
#
# COMPACT_ATOMS: atom_id res chain seq x y z
N THR A 1 -6.75 -0.41 -4.54
CA THR A 1 -6.71 -0.92 -3.18
C THR A 1 -6.11 0.06 -2.19
N GLY A 2 -5.70 1.28 -2.61
CA GLY A 2 -5.32 2.35 -1.67
C GLY A 2 -4.04 2.01 -0.92
N GLY A 3 -4.04 2.22 0.39
CA GLY A 3 -2.95 1.83 1.29
C GLY A 3 -2.00 2.96 1.67
N ASP A 4 -2.47 4.20 1.58
CA ASP A 4 -1.84 5.41 2.09
C ASP A 4 -2.02 5.55 3.61
N GLU A 5 -1.10 6.28 4.25
CA GLU A 5 -1.24 6.82 5.60
C GLU A 5 -1.64 5.80 6.70
N ILE A 6 -1.11 4.57 6.63
CA ILE A 6 -1.37 3.56 7.66
C ILE A 6 -0.73 3.99 8.99
N ASN A 7 -1.57 4.42 9.94
CA ASN A 7 -1.12 4.72 11.30
C ASN A 7 -0.96 3.43 12.12
N LEU A 8 0.29 2.96 12.25
CA LEU A 8 0.61 1.75 13.01
C LEU A 8 0.17 1.80 14.49
N LEU A 9 0.17 2.98 15.12
CA LEU A 9 -0.24 3.11 16.52
C LEU A 9 -1.71 2.75 16.71
N CYS A 10 -2.58 3.07 15.75
CA CYS A 10 -3.99 2.70 15.81
C CYS A 10 -4.20 1.18 15.94
N TYR A 11 -3.36 0.37 15.30
CA TYR A 11 -3.45 -1.08 15.36
C TYR A 11 -2.73 -1.66 16.58
N GLN A 12 -1.68 -0.99 17.06
CA GLN A 12 -0.98 -1.37 18.30
C GLN A 12 -1.86 -1.16 19.54
N ASP A 13 -2.63 -0.07 19.55
CA ASP A 13 -3.51 0.31 20.66
C ASP A 13 -4.91 -0.34 20.58
N ASP A 14 -5.22 -1.06 19.48
CA ASP A 14 -6.50 -1.75 19.31
C ASP A 14 -6.44 -3.19 19.85
N ALA A 15 -7.12 -3.42 20.99
CA ALA A 15 -7.13 -4.70 21.67
C ALA A 15 -7.72 -5.84 20.82
N GLU A 16 -8.70 -5.55 19.97
CA GLU A 16 -9.31 -6.55 19.08
C GLU A 16 -8.31 -6.99 18.00
N THR A 17 -7.63 -6.04 17.35
CA THR A 17 -6.56 -6.32 16.39
C THR A 17 -5.43 -7.12 17.03
N GLN A 18 -4.96 -6.73 18.23
CA GLN A 18 -3.90 -7.46 18.93
C GLN A 18 -4.31 -8.90 19.27
N SER A 19 -5.56 -9.10 19.68
CA SER A 19 -6.12 -10.43 19.92
C SER A 19 -6.17 -11.26 18.63
N ALA A 20 -6.67 -10.68 17.54
CA ALA A 20 -6.76 -11.34 16.24
C ALA A 20 -5.38 -11.73 15.67
N LEU A 21 -4.40 -10.82 15.75
CA LEU A 21 -3.02 -11.07 15.33
C LEU A 21 -2.39 -12.21 16.14
N SER A 22 -2.56 -12.20 17.47
CA SER A 22 -2.05 -13.24 18.37
C SER A 22 -2.67 -14.60 18.07
N SER A 23 -4.00 -14.67 17.94
CA SER A 23 -4.72 -15.91 17.59
C SER A 23 -4.32 -16.44 16.22
N ALA A 24 -4.12 -15.55 15.23
CA ALA A 24 -3.69 -15.92 13.88
C ALA A 24 -2.18 -16.21 13.78
N LYS A 25 -1.39 -15.90 14.81
CA LYS A 25 0.08 -15.96 14.81
C LYS A 25 0.69 -15.14 13.67
N LEU A 26 0.19 -13.94 13.45
CA LEU A 26 0.65 -13.02 12.40
C LEU A 26 1.23 -11.75 13.02
N THR A 27 2.24 -11.19 12.37
CA THR A 27 2.59 -9.79 12.58
C THR A 27 1.60 -8.88 11.85
N PHE A 28 1.59 -7.59 12.20
CA PHE A 28 0.83 -6.59 11.47
C PHE A 28 1.13 -6.61 9.97
N GLU A 29 2.40 -6.58 9.57
CA GLU A 29 2.82 -6.60 8.16
C GLU A 29 2.33 -7.86 7.42
N GLN A 30 2.34 -9.02 8.06
CA GLN A 30 1.81 -10.25 7.46
C GLN A 30 0.30 -10.19 7.29
N ALA A 31 -0.43 -9.63 8.27
CA ALA A 31 -1.87 -9.43 8.18
C ALA A 31 -2.21 -8.40 7.08
N LEU A 32 -1.48 -7.28 7.00
CA LEU A 32 -1.62 -6.27 5.97
C LEU A 32 -1.35 -6.85 4.58
N SER A 33 -0.31 -7.67 4.43
CA SER A 33 0.00 -8.37 3.18
C SER A 33 -1.12 -9.31 2.76
N LYS A 34 -1.70 -10.08 3.71
CA LYS A 34 -2.85 -10.96 3.43
C LYS A 34 -4.09 -10.17 3.03
N PHE A 35 -4.40 -9.08 3.74
CA PHE A 35 -5.53 -8.20 3.42
C PHE A 35 -5.37 -7.56 2.04
N THR A 36 -4.18 -7.07 1.73
CA THR A 36 -3.85 -6.47 0.43
C THR A 36 -3.99 -7.49 -0.70
N GLN A 37 -3.46 -8.71 -0.53
CA GLN A 37 -3.62 -9.77 -1.53
C GLN A 37 -5.07 -10.19 -1.72
N ALA A 38 -5.86 -10.28 -0.66
CA ALA A 38 -7.28 -10.62 -0.75
C ALA A 38 -8.06 -9.56 -1.54
N THR A 39 -7.84 -8.28 -1.24
CA THR A 39 -8.51 -7.17 -1.95
C THR A 39 -8.06 -7.07 -3.41
N GLN A 40 -6.76 -7.24 -3.70
CA GLN A 40 -6.27 -7.27 -5.07
C GLN A 40 -6.78 -8.48 -5.85
N SER A 41 -6.91 -9.65 -5.22
CA SER A 41 -7.39 -10.87 -5.88
C SER A 41 -8.82 -10.70 -6.43
N ILE A 42 -9.68 -9.99 -5.70
CA ILE A 42 -11.04 -9.66 -6.18
C ILE A 42 -10.96 -8.86 -7.49
N LEU A 43 -10.08 -7.86 -7.56
CA LEU A 43 -9.89 -7.04 -8.75
C LEU A 43 -9.31 -7.86 -9.91
N THR A 44 -8.27 -8.64 -9.66
CA THR A 44 -7.61 -9.43 -10.72
C THR A 44 -8.53 -10.51 -11.27
N ASN A 45 -9.33 -11.16 -10.41
CA ASN A 45 -10.32 -12.17 -10.83
C ASN A 45 -11.44 -11.55 -11.68
N ALA A 46 -11.72 -10.26 -11.50
CA ALA A 46 -12.65 -9.49 -12.34
C ALA A 46 -11.97 -8.88 -13.59
N GLY A 47 -10.73 -9.27 -13.90
CA GLY A 47 -9.96 -8.74 -15.03
C GLY A 47 -9.56 -7.26 -14.87
N LYS A 48 -9.48 -6.76 -13.63
CA LYS A 48 -9.10 -5.38 -13.32
C LYS A 48 -7.65 -5.30 -12.83
N THR A 49 -7.01 -4.18 -13.09
CA THR A 49 -5.66 -3.86 -12.63
C THR A 49 -5.72 -3.16 -11.27
N PRO A 50 -5.09 -3.71 -10.22
CA PRO A 50 -5.00 -3.02 -8.93
C PRO A 50 -4.11 -1.78 -8.98
N VAL A 51 -4.45 -0.79 -8.15
CA VAL A 51 -3.66 0.42 -7.89
C VAL A 51 -3.45 0.59 -6.39
N VAL A 52 -2.24 0.88 -5.95
CA VAL A 52 -1.89 1.20 -4.55
C VAL A 52 -1.17 2.55 -4.46
N TRP A 53 -1.14 3.14 -3.28
CA TRP A 53 -0.23 4.24 -2.96
C TRP A 53 1.18 3.74 -2.67
N GLU A 54 2.16 4.64 -2.70
CA GLU A 54 3.59 4.28 -2.71
C GLU A 54 4.11 3.67 -1.42
N GLU A 55 3.47 3.95 -0.29
CA GLU A 55 3.79 3.38 1.03
C GLU A 55 3.68 1.85 1.03
N MET A 56 2.74 1.29 0.26
CA MET A 56 2.60 -0.16 0.08
C MET A 56 3.80 -0.81 -0.63
N VAL A 57 4.68 0.00 -1.25
CA VAL A 57 5.89 -0.48 -1.93
C VAL A 57 7.16 -0.03 -1.21
N LEU A 58 7.14 1.16 -0.60
CA LEU A 58 8.32 1.77 0.00
C LEU A 58 8.44 1.49 1.50
N ASP A 59 7.32 1.43 2.22
CA ASP A 59 7.31 1.43 3.69
C ASP A 59 6.83 0.10 4.28
N HIS A 60 5.93 -0.60 3.60
CA HIS A 60 5.37 -1.88 4.05
C HIS A 60 5.95 -3.08 3.31
N ASN A 61 6.08 -4.20 4.02
CA ASN A 61 6.56 -5.47 3.45
C ASN A 61 5.38 -6.34 3.00
N VAL A 62 4.69 -5.86 1.97
CA VAL A 62 3.54 -6.55 1.40
C VAL A 62 3.83 -7.19 0.05
N THR A 63 3.12 -8.28 -0.24
CA THR A 63 3.14 -8.90 -1.56
C THR A 63 2.03 -8.28 -2.40
N LEU A 64 2.39 -7.75 -3.56
CA LEU A 64 1.45 -7.18 -4.53
C LEU A 64 1.33 -8.10 -5.75
N SER A 65 0.20 -8.02 -6.44
CA SER A 65 0.03 -8.61 -7.76
C SER A 65 1.05 -8.02 -8.73
N ASN A 66 1.63 -8.87 -9.59
CA ASN A 66 2.63 -8.46 -10.59
C ASN A 66 2.14 -7.34 -11.51
N ASN A 67 0.82 -7.20 -11.71
CA ASN A 67 0.26 -6.15 -12.55
C ASN A 67 -0.13 -4.89 -11.76
N THR A 68 0.27 -4.72 -10.50
CA THR A 68 -0.10 -3.55 -9.70
C THR A 68 0.53 -2.26 -10.26
N VAL A 69 -0.24 -1.18 -10.28
CA VAL A 69 0.25 0.19 -10.53
C VAL A 69 0.40 0.92 -9.20
N VAL A 70 1.46 1.71 -9.07
CA VAL A 70 1.76 2.49 -7.87
C VAL A 70 1.55 3.97 -8.14
N MET A 71 0.81 4.65 -7.27
CA MET A 71 0.59 6.09 -7.33
C MET A 71 1.60 6.80 -6.41
N VAL A 72 2.47 7.62 -7.00
CA VAL A 72 3.55 8.34 -6.31
C VAL A 72 3.08 9.75 -6.00
N TRP A 73 3.03 10.11 -4.72
CA TRP A 73 2.36 11.33 -4.25
C TRP A 73 3.13 12.13 -3.20
N ILE A 74 4.00 11.53 -2.37
CA ILE A 74 4.65 12.27 -1.28
C ILE A 74 5.75 13.18 -1.84
N SER A 75 6.60 12.65 -2.72
CA SER A 75 7.68 13.42 -3.35
C SER A 75 7.97 12.92 -4.75
N SER A 76 8.30 13.84 -5.66
CA SER A 76 8.77 13.50 -7.00
C SER A 76 9.98 12.55 -6.99
N ALA A 77 10.81 12.59 -5.94
CA ALA A 77 11.97 11.72 -5.77
C ALA A 77 11.60 10.24 -5.63
N ASN A 78 10.42 9.92 -5.07
CA ASN A 78 9.99 8.54 -4.83
C ASN A 78 9.72 7.77 -6.12
N ALA A 79 9.45 8.46 -7.24
CA ALA A 79 9.25 7.84 -8.54
C ALA A 79 10.44 6.95 -8.94
N LYS A 80 11.67 7.41 -8.66
CA LYS A 80 12.89 6.62 -8.92
C LYS A 80 12.92 5.35 -8.07
N SER A 81 12.60 5.45 -6.78
CA SER A 81 12.60 4.33 -5.84
C SER A 81 11.57 3.27 -6.22
N VAL A 82 10.37 3.68 -6.62
CA VAL A 82 9.32 2.77 -7.09
C VAL A 82 9.71 2.13 -8.43
N ALA A 83 10.27 2.90 -9.36
CA ALA A 83 10.67 2.39 -10.68
C ALA A 83 11.82 1.39 -10.56
N ALA A 84 12.76 1.62 -9.65
CA ALA A 84 13.86 0.69 -9.37
C ALA A 84 13.38 -0.68 -8.84
N LYS A 85 12.18 -0.74 -8.24
CA LYS A 85 11.50 -1.97 -7.84
C LYS A 85 10.66 -2.61 -8.96
N ASN A 86 10.77 -2.09 -10.19
CA ASN A 86 10.13 -2.60 -11.42
C ASN A 86 8.59 -2.52 -11.41
N TYR A 87 8.03 -1.49 -10.74
CA TYR A 87 6.59 -1.21 -10.77
C TYR A 87 6.23 -0.18 -11.85
N ARG A 88 5.00 -0.28 -12.37
CA ARG A 88 4.38 0.76 -13.20
C ARG A 88 3.88 1.89 -12.30
N ILE A 89 4.04 3.13 -12.73
CA ILE A 89 3.80 4.31 -11.88
C ILE A 89 2.77 5.25 -12.51
N VAL A 90 1.87 5.80 -11.67
CA VAL A 90 1.20 7.07 -11.91
C VAL A 90 1.94 8.14 -11.12
N HIS A 91 2.54 9.11 -11.81
CA HIS A 91 3.35 10.16 -11.19
C HIS A 91 2.49 11.40 -10.92
N ALA A 92 2.10 11.60 -9.66
CA ALA A 92 1.30 12.74 -9.21
C ALA A 92 1.82 13.30 -7.87
N PRO A 93 3.12 13.64 -7.77
CA PRO A 93 3.72 14.03 -6.50
C PRO A 93 3.26 15.42 -6.03
N SER A 94 3.10 15.58 -4.72
CA SER A 94 2.53 16.76 -4.06
C SER A 94 3.37 18.01 -4.19
N ASP A 95 4.68 17.86 -4.40
CA ASP A 95 5.60 18.96 -4.70
C ASP A 95 5.32 19.63 -6.07
N TYR A 96 4.42 19.08 -6.90
CA TYR A 96 4.01 19.69 -8.18
C TYR A 96 2.50 19.63 -8.50
N PHE A 97 1.78 18.61 -8.04
CA PHE A 97 0.43 18.28 -8.56
C PHE A 97 -0.71 18.38 -7.56
N TYR A 98 -0.44 18.74 -6.30
CA TYR A 98 -1.50 18.97 -5.31
C TYR A 98 -2.10 20.36 -5.51
N LEU A 99 -3.39 20.40 -5.86
CA LEU A 99 -4.13 21.64 -6.15
C LEU A 99 -4.78 22.25 -4.92
N ASP A 100 -4.68 21.57 -3.79
CA ASP A 100 -5.21 21.93 -2.47
C ASP A 100 -4.18 22.65 -1.59
N CYS A 101 -2.90 22.64 -1.97
CA CYS A 101 -1.84 23.37 -1.27
C CYS A 101 -1.92 24.89 -1.52
N GLY A 102 -1.58 25.69 -0.50
CA GLY A 102 -1.55 27.16 -0.48
C GLY A 102 -1.24 27.69 0.91
#